data_AF-A0A7V5BRP8-F1
#
_entry.id   AF-A0A7V5BRP8-F1
#
_cell.length_a   1.000
_cell.length_b   1.000
_cell.length_c   1.000
_cell.angle_alpha   90.00
_cell.angle_beta   90.00
_cell.angle_gamma   90.00
#
_symmetry.space_group_name_H-M   'P 1'
#
loop_
_entity.id
_entity.type
_entity.pdbx_description
1 polymer ?
#
loop_
_entity_poly.entity_id
_entity_poly.type
_entity_poly.pdbx_seq_one_letter_code
_entity_poly.pdbx_strand_id
1 'polypeptide(L)'
;MRKRLVLLSTVLVLLLIATTAFAQGGEKRVALVIQFPDRTYTEIVRVSADATTADVLEAAQIPVGMADFSWGKAVCNIDGVGNPVDDCFADPEHFWAYFHLNAAGTAWEVSQVGVSNYVPADRAVEGFAWSGFDANYNPTTYPPVKTFDEIEAELNPPPAEIPEPTTILLLGSGLAGLAAYARRRRQQA
;
A
#
# COMPACT_ATOMS: atom_id res chain seq x y z
N MET A 1 -48.14 -25.05 32.88
CA MET A 1 -47.69 -24.72 31.51
C MET A 1 -47.18 -23.29 31.36
N ARG A 2 -47.91 -22.26 31.84
CA ARG A 2 -47.52 -20.84 31.79
C ARG A 2 -46.10 -20.50 32.31
N LYS A 3 -45.67 -21.08 33.44
CA LYS A 3 -44.32 -20.85 34.01
C LYS A 3 -43.17 -21.45 33.19
N ARG A 4 -43.41 -22.59 32.51
CA ARG A 4 -42.41 -23.24 31.63
C ARG A 4 -42.23 -22.45 30.32
N LEU A 5 -43.32 -21.86 29.82
CA LEU A 5 -43.29 -21.01 28.63
C LEU A 5 -42.51 -19.70 28.88
N VAL A 6 -42.69 -19.07 30.04
CA VAL A 6 -41.95 -17.84 30.42
C VAL A 6 -40.45 -18.11 30.55
N LEU A 7 -40.05 -19.22 31.20
CA LEU A 7 -38.63 -19.60 31.35
C LEU A 7 -37.95 -19.90 30.01
N LEU A 8 -38.65 -20.53 29.06
CA LEU A 8 -38.14 -20.79 27.71
C LEU A 8 -37.95 -19.48 26.92
N SER A 9 -38.87 -18.53 27.05
CA SER A 9 -38.74 -17.21 26.41
C SER A 9 -37.58 -16.39 26.97
N THR A 10 -37.33 -16.43 28.29
CA THR A 10 -36.22 -15.67 28.89
C THR A 10 -34.85 -16.23 28.47
N VAL A 11 -34.71 -17.55 28.38
CA VAL A 11 -33.46 -18.21 27.93
C VAL A 11 -33.20 -17.89 26.44
N LEU A 12 -34.24 -17.88 25.61
CA LEU A 12 -34.10 -17.54 24.18
C LEU A 12 -33.67 -16.09 23.97
N VAL A 13 -34.21 -15.14 24.76
CA VAL A 13 -33.82 -13.73 24.71
C VAL A 13 -32.38 -13.53 25.19
N LEU A 14 -31.94 -14.25 26.24
CA LEU A 14 -30.54 -14.20 26.71
C LEU A 14 -29.54 -14.79 25.72
N LEU A 15 -29.91 -15.83 24.96
CA LEU A 15 -29.08 -16.41 23.90
C LEU A 15 -28.96 -15.49 22.67
N LEU A 16 -29.98 -14.68 22.37
CA LEU A 16 -29.94 -13.72 21.26
C LEU A 16 -29.00 -12.54 21.53
N ILE A 17 -28.85 -12.10 22.79
CA ILE A 17 -27.98 -10.96 23.17
C ILE A 17 -26.49 -11.35 23.14
N ALA A 18 -26.16 -12.63 23.27
CA ALA A 18 -24.76 -13.10 23.31
C ALA A 18 -24.08 -13.22 21.92
N THR A 19 -24.81 -13.02 20.82
CA THR A 19 -24.28 -13.23 19.46
C THR A 19 -23.64 -12.00 18.83
N THR A 20 -23.73 -10.81 19.45
CA THR A 20 -23.24 -9.56 18.86
C THR A 20 -21.89 -9.06 19.41
N ALA A 21 -21.21 -9.83 20.27
CA ALA A 21 -20.05 -9.35 21.04
C ALA A 21 -18.69 -10.02 20.73
N PHE A 22 -18.55 -10.77 19.63
CA PHE A 22 -17.25 -11.37 19.21
C PHE A 22 -16.86 -11.07 17.76
N ALA A 23 -17.12 -9.85 17.29
CA ALA A 23 -16.50 -9.34 16.07
C ALA A 23 -15.96 -7.93 16.34
N GLN A 24 -14.93 -7.84 17.18
CA GLN A 24 -14.07 -6.65 17.24
C GLN A 24 -12.86 -6.82 16.32
N GLY A 25 -13.09 -7.29 15.10
CA GLY A 25 -12.10 -7.21 14.04
C GLY A 25 -12.17 -5.81 13.45
N GLY A 26 -11.42 -4.86 14.02
CA GLY A 26 -11.17 -3.60 13.33
C GLY A 26 -10.43 -3.85 12.03
N GLU A 27 -10.48 -2.91 11.10
CA GLU A 27 -9.61 -2.91 9.92
C GLU A 27 -8.52 -1.86 10.08
N LYS A 28 -7.39 -2.07 9.42
CA LYS A 28 -6.33 -1.08 9.27
C LYS A 28 -5.90 -0.99 7.81
N ARG A 29 -5.25 0.11 7.47
CA ARG A 29 -4.62 0.35 6.17
C ARG A 29 -3.12 0.44 6.36
N VAL A 30 -2.36 -0.29 5.56
CA VAL A 30 -0.89 -0.28 5.61
C VAL A 30 -0.38 0.05 4.23
N ALA A 31 0.55 0.99 4.13
CA ALA A 31 1.18 1.31 2.87
C ALA A 31 2.42 0.43 2.66
N LEU A 32 2.60 -0.06 1.44
CA LEU A 32 3.79 -0.77 1.00
C LEU A 32 4.62 0.15 0.10
N VAL A 33 5.93 0.19 0.31
CA VAL A 33 6.91 0.81 -0.60
C VAL A 33 7.95 -0.23 -0.98
N ILE A 34 7.88 -0.72 -2.22
CA ILE A 34 8.71 -1.82 -2.70
C ILE A 34 9.68 -1.28 -3.76
N GLN A 35 10.97 -1.36 -3.47
CA GLN A 35 12.03 -0.95 -4.37
C GLN A 35 12.59 -2.14 -5.13
N PHE A 36 12.33 -2.15 -6.43
CA PHE A 36 12.95 -3.03 -7.42
C PHE A 36 14.24 -2.40 -7.97
N PRO A 37 15.09 -3.15 -8.69
CA PRO A 37 16.28 -2.58 -9.32
C PRO A 37 15.99 -1.43 -10.31
N ASP A 38 14.82 -1.45 -10.97
CA ASP A 38 14.44 -0.55 -12.06
C ASP A 38 13.28 0.41 -11.70
N ARG A 39 12.50 0.11 -10.66
CA ARG A 39 11.29 0.86 -10.32
C ARG A 39 10.96 0.83 -8.83
N THR A 40 10.07 1.73 -8.43
CA THR A 40 9.40 1.67 -7.13
C THR A 40 7.93 1.32 -7.35
N TYR A 41 7.39 0.44 -6.54
CA TYR A 41 5.97 0.12 -6.45
C TYR A 41 5.42 0.59 -5.11
N THR A 42 4.22 1.16 -5.11
CA THR A 42 3.54 1.61 -3.90
C THR A 42 2.08 1.18 -3.93
N GLU A 43 1.57 0.75 -2.78
CA GLU A 43 0.18 0.32 -2.61
C GLU A 43 -0.30 0.62 -1.20
N ILE A 44 -1.60 0.84 -1.02
CA ILE A 44 -2.25 0.88 0.29
C ILE A 44 -3.17 -0.33 0.41
N VAL A 45 -2.83 -1.24 1.30
CA VAL A 45 -3.56 -2.50 1.52
C VAL A 45 -4.44 -2.36 2.75
N ARG A 46 -5.68 -2.88 2.68
CA ARG A 46 -6.60 -2.96 3.81
C ARG A 46 -6.64 -4.39 4.35
N VAL A 47 -6.42 -4.53 5.65
CA VAL A 47 -6.37 -5.83 6.36
C VAL A 47 -7.05 -5.72 7.73
N SER A 48 -7.20 -6.84 8.44
CA SER A 48 -7.66 -6.81 9.84
C SER A 48 -6.65 -6.09 10.74
N ALA A 49 -7.12 -5.53 11.85
CA ALA A 49 -6.28 -4.74 12.75
C ALA A 49 -5.12 -5.55 13.37
N ASP A 50 -5.31 -6.85 13.57
CA ASP A 50 -4.33 -7.80 14.09
C ASP A 50 -3.42 -8.42 13.01
N ALA A 51 -3.68 -8.14 11.73
CA ALA A 51 -2.90 -8.68 10.62
C ALA A 51 -1.41 -8.33 10.71
N THR A 52 -0.56 -9.30 10.43
CA THR A 52 0.88 -9.15 10.33
C THR A 52 1.27 -8.53 8.98
N THR A 53 2.56 -8.26 8.78
CA THR A 53 3.04 -7.77 7.48
C THR A 53 3.00 -8.86 6.42
N ALA A 54 3.11 -10.13 6.81
CA ALA A 54 2.89 -11.25 5.89
C ALA A 54 1.45 -11.22 5.35
N ASP A 55 0.46 -11.00 6.21
CA ASP A 55 -0.95 -10.88 5.79
C ASP A 55 -1.17 -9.67 4.86
N VAL A 56 -0.46 -8.55 5.11
CA VAL A 56 -0.46 -7.39 4.21
C VAL A 56 0.09 -7.73 2.83
N LEU A 57 1.20 -8.48 2.76
CA LEU A 57 1.79 -8.92 1.49
C LEU A 57 0.90 -9.94 0.76
N GLU A 58 0.21 -10.84 1.47
CA GLU A 58 -0.74 -11.80 0.88
C GLU A 58 -1.99 -11.11 0.32
N ALA A 59 -2.42 -10.00 0.93
CA ALA A 59 -3.55 -9.21 0.49
C ALA A 59 -3.20 -8.14 -0.57
N ALA A 60 -1.92 -7.91 -0.84
CA ALA A 60 -1.46 -6.94 -1.81
C ALA A 60 -1.82 -7.36 -3.26
N GLN A 61 -2.00 -6.39 -4.14
CA GLN A 61 -2.28 -6.63 -5.54
C GLN A 61 -1.05 -7.12 -6.32
N ILE A 62 0.15 -6.80 -5.84
CA ILE A 62 1.40 -7.27 -6.41
C ILE A 62 1.64 -8.74 -6.06
N PRO A 63 2.07 -9.60 -7.02
CA PRO A 63 2.36 -10.99 -6.72
C PRO A 63 3.51 -11.12 -5.71
N VAL A 64 3.30 -11.84 -4.62
CA VAL A 64 4.34 -12.13 -3.62
C VAL A 64 4.51 -13.64 -3.46
N GLY A 65 5.73 -14.12 -3.63
CA GLY A 65 6.13 -15.49 -3.33
C GLY A 65 6.76 -15.57 -1.93
N MET A 66 6.12 -16.28 -1.01
CA MET A 66 6.62 -16.54 0.33
C MET A 66 6.75 -18.03 0.62
N ALA A 67 7.75 -18.40 1.40
CA ALA A 67 7.96 -19.78 1.87
C ALA A 67 7.84 -19.85 3.40
N ASP A 68 7.24 -20.92 3.90
CA ASP A 68 7.07 -21.18 5.33
C ASP A 68 8.31 -21.84 5.94
N PHE A 69 8.79 -21.28 7.05
CA PHE A 69 9.88 -21.82 7.87
C PHE A 69 9.45 -21.92 9.34
N SER A 70 10.27 -22.59 10.16
CA SER A 70 9.99 -22.76 11.61
C SER A 70 9.93 -21.44 12.39
N TRP A 71 10.42 -20.35 11.80
CA TRP A 71 10.46 -19.00 12.38
C TRP A 71 9.48 -18.01 11.73
N GLY A 72 8.64 -18.47 10.80
CA GLY A 72 7.68 -17.65 10.05
C GLY A 72 7.90 -17.72 8.54
N LYS A 73 7.23 -16.84 7.79
CA LYS A 73 7.35 -16.74 6.34
C LYS A 73 8.55 -15.89 5.94
N ALA A 74 9.28 -16.34 4.93
CA ALA A 74 10.30 -15.57 4.23
C ALA A 74 9.73 -15.02 2.93
N VAL A 75 10.09 -13.78 2.57
CA VAL A 75 9.76 -13.20 1.26
C VAL A 75 10.84 -13.62 0.26
N CYS A 76 10.46 -14.50 -0.67
CA CYS A 76 11.39 -15.09 -1.64
C CYS A 76 11.45 -14.26 -2.91
N ASN A 77 10.29 -13.89 -3.44
CA ASN A 77 10.18 -13.02 -4.60
C ASN A 77 8.96 -12.10 -4.49
N ILE A 78 9.06 -10.96 -5.19
CA ILE A 78 7.94 -10.03 -5.41
C ILE A 78 7.93 -9.76 -6.91
N ASP A 79 6.79 -9.91 -7.56
CA ASP A 79 6.58 -9.64 -8.98
C ASP A 79 7.65 -10.27 -9.90
N GLY A 80 8.04 -11.51 -9.57
CA GLY A 80 9.04 -12.28 -10.31
C GLY A 80 10.50 -11.88 -10.05
N VAL A 81 10.78 -10.89 -9.20
CA VAL A 81 12.13 -10.51 -8.77
C VAL A 81 12.47 -11.16 -7.44
N GLY A 82 13.57 -11.90 -7.42
CA GLY A 82 14.08 -12.61 -6.25
C GLY A 82 14.27 -14.10 -6.53
N ASN A 83 14.14 -14.90 -5.48
CA ASN A 83 14.37 -16.34 -5.51
C ASN A 83 13.06 -17.14 -5.70
N PRO A 84 13.12 -18.35 -6.27
CA PRO A 84 12.01 -19.31 -6.28
C PRO A 84 11.50 -19.61 -4.85
N VAL A 85 10.22 -19.91 -4.70
CA VAL A 85 9.62 -20.19 -3.37
C VAL A 85 10.13 -21.51 -2.79
N ASP A 86 10.43 -22.49 -3.63
CA ASP A 86 10.98 -23.79 -3.23
C ASP A 86 12.49 -23.74 -2.88
N ASP A 87 13.17 -22.65 -3.25
CA ASP A 87 14.55 -22.35 -2.85
C ASP A 87 14.74 -20.85 -2.59
N CYS A 88 14.14 -20.37 -1.50
CA CYS A 88 14.03 -18.95 -1.14
C CYS A 88 15.39 -18.23 -0.98
N PHE A 89 16.47 -18.99 -0.84
CA PHE A 89 17.83 -18.50 -0.60
C PHE A 89 18.82 -18.98 -1.68
N ALA A 90 18.31 -19.25 -2.90
CA ALA A 90 19.12 -19.68 -4.04
C ALA A 90 20.22 -18.68 -4.41
N ASP A 91 19.93 -17.37 -4.33
CA ASP A 91 20.93 -16.30 -4.42
C ASP A 91 21.54 -16.03 -3.03
N PRO A 92 22.84 -16.30 -2.81
CA PRO A 92 23.50 -16.05 -1.53
C PRO A 92 23.90 -14.59 -1.33
N GLU A 93 23.84 -13.75 -2.36
CA GLU A 93 24.28 -12.35 -2.34
C GLU A 93 23.12 -11.37 -2.15
N HIS A 94 21.88 -11.77 -2.45
CA HIS A 94 20.71 -10.90 -2.41
C HIS A 94 19.52 -11.50 -1.67
N PHE A 95 18.70 -10.61 -1.12
CA PHE A 95 17.47 -10.94 -0.40
C PHE A 95 16.49 -9.77 -0.45
N TRP A 96 15.23 -10.04 -0.09
CA TRP A 96 14.25 -8.98 0.16
C TRP A 96 14.43 -8.41 1.57
N ALA A 97 15.11 -7.27 1.67
CA ALA A 97 15.28 -6.54 2.91
C ALA A 97 13.97 -5.88 3.32
N TYR A 98 13.65 -5.95 4.62
CA TYR A 98 12.39 -5.48 5.20
C TYR A 98 12.64 -4.32 6.16
N PHE A 99 11.85 -3.25 6.04
CA PHE A 99 12.01 -2.00 6.77
C PHE A 99 10.69 -1.47 7.31
N HIS A 100 10.75 -0.78 8.44
CA HIS A 100 9.66 0.06 8.96
C HIS A 100 10.00 1.52 8.72
N LEU A 101 9.05 2.31 8.25
CA LEU A 101 9.25 3.76 8.25
C LEU A 101 9.13 4.27 9.68
N ASN A 102 10.11 5.04 10.13
CA ASN A 102 10.09 5.58 11.49
C ASN A 102 8.87 6.49 11.73
N ALA A 103 8.53 6.71 13.00
CA ALA A 103 7.36 7.52 13.38
C ALA A 103 7.41 8.97 12.86
N ALA A 104 8.60 9.50 12.55
CA ALA A 104 8.78 10.82 11.97
C ALA A 104 8.52 10.85 10.44
N GLY A 105 8.41 9.70 9.78
CA GLY A 105 8.22 9.61 8.33
C GLY A 105 9.45 10.00 7.51
N THR A 106 10.66 9.90 8.09
CA THR A 106 11.89 10.49 7.49
C THR A 106 13.00 9.48 7.22
N ALA A 107 12.97 8.31 7.86
CA ALA A 107 14.02 7.31 7.71
C ALA A 107 13.48 5.89 7.87
N TRP A 108 14.13 4.96 7.18
CA TRP A 108 13.88 3.53 7.28
C TRP A 108 14.66 2.92 8.44
N GLU A 109 13.97 2.10 9.22
CA GLU A 109 14.55 1.24 10.24
C GLU A 109 14.50 -0.20 9.74
N VAL A 110 15.64 -0.89 9.69
CA VAL A 110 15.69 -2.30 9.27
C VAL A 110 14.92 -3.14 10.28
N SER A 111 13.96 -3.94 9.82
CA SER A 111 13.20 -4.80 10.70
C SER A 111 14.09 -5.86 11.33
N GLN A 112 13.91 -6.09 12.63
CA GLN A 112 14.65 -7.09 13.40
C GLN A 112 13.88 -8.42 13.50
N VAL A 113 12.69 -8.49 12.93
CA VAL A 113 11.82 -9.68 12.93
C VAL A 113 11.26 -9.92 11.52
N GLY A 114 10.93 -11.17 11.21
CA GLY A 114 10.29 -11.51 9.94
C GLY A 114 8.87 -10.94 9.81
N VAL A 115 8.38 -10.86 8.56
CA VAL A 115 7.06 -10.30 8.21
C VAL A 115 5.89 -10.96 8.93
N SER A 116 6.01 -12.24 9.31
CA SER A 116 4.98 -12.97 10.09
C SER A 116 4.92 -12.59 11.57
N ASN A 117 5.89 -11.84 12.08
CA ASN A 117 6.02 -11.53 13.52
C ASN A 117 5.85 -10.04 13.82
N TYR A 118 5.58 -9.21 12.80
CA TYR A 118 5.35 -7.78 12.96
C TYR A 118 3.92 -7.41 12.59
N VAL A 119 3.22 -6.78 13.53
CA VAL A 119 1.86 -6.24 13.36
C VAL A 119 1.97 -4.73 13.17
N PRO A 120 1.90 -4.22 11.92
CA PRO A 120 1.98 -2.78 11.67
C PRO A 120 0.79 -2.04 12.28
N ALA A 121 1.01 -0.80 12.70
CA ALA A 121 -0.07 0.08 13.13
C ALA A 121 -0.94 0.51 11.94
N ASP A 122 -2.15 1.04 12.21
CA ASP A 122 -2.92 1.68 11.15
C ASP A 122 -2.14 2.87 10.57
N ARG A 123 -2.16 2.96 9.25
CA ARG A 123 -1.42 3.93 8.43
C ARG A 123 0.10 3.84 8.54
N ALA A 124 0.64 2.73 9.04
CA ALA A 124 2.06 2.44 8.94
C ALA A 124 2.51 2.30 7.49
N VAL A 125 3.81 2.50 7.26
CA VAL A 125 4.45 2.31 5.95
C VAL A 125 5.55 1.26 6.11
N GLU A 126 5.40 0.16 5.39
CA GLU A 126 6.32 -0.97 5.37
C GLU A 126 7.10 -0.98 4.06
N GLY A 127 8.42 -1.13 4.18
CA GLY A 127 9.37 -1.02 3.07
C GLY A 127 9.99 -2.35 2.71
N PHE A 128 10.15 -2.61 1.41
CA PHE A 128 10.88 -3.78 0.90
C PHE A 128 11.85 -3.38 -0.19
N ALA A 129 13.07 -3.93 -0.19
CA ALA A 129 14.01 -3.72 -1.27
C ALA A 129 14.76 -5.00 -1.63
N TRP A 130 14.91 -5.28 -2.92
CA TRP A 130 15.82 -6.33 -3.38
C TRP A 130 17.25 -5.82 -3.18
N SER A 131 17.95 -6.39 -2.21
CA SER A 131 19.16 -5.82 -1.66
C SER A 131 20.24 -6.87 -1.48
N GLY A 132 21.50 -6.50 -1.72
CA GLY A 132 22.63 -7.20 -1.14
C GLY A 132 22.89 -6.76 0.30
N PHE A 133 23.97 -7.24 0.91
CA PHE A 133 24.38 -6.83 2.25
C PHE A 133 25.83 -6.35 2.33
N ASP A 134 26.12 -5.46 3.29
CA ASP A 134 27.48 -5.00 3.59
C ASP A 134 28.25 -5.97 4.50
N ALA A 135 29.48 -5.61 4.87
CA ALA A 135 30.32 -6.43 5.75
C ALA A 135 29.74 -6.66 7.17
N ASN A 136 28.73 -5.89 7.57
CA ASN A 136 28.03 -6.00 8.84
C ASN A 136 26.63 -6.63 8.68
N TYR A 137 26.34 -7.20 7.51
CA TYR A 137 25.05 -7.79 7.15
C TYR A 137 23.88 -6.79 7.10
N ASN A 138 24.16 -5.50 6.93
CA ASN A 138 23.10 -4.51 6.68
C ASN A 138 22.69 -4.52 5.21
N PRO A 139 21.40 -4.31 4.90
CA PRO A 139 20.96 -4.06 3.53
C PRO A 139 21.72 -2.88 2.90
N THR A 140 22.07 -3.02 1.63
CA THR A 140 22.74 -1.98 0.84
C THR A 140 21.78 -1.14 0.01
N THR A 141 20.55 -1.62 -0.20
CA THR A 141 19.50 -0.94 -0.94
C THR A 141 18.33 -0.61 -0.01
N TYR A 142 17.85 0.62 -0.10
CA TYR A 142 16.74 1.14 0.69
C TYR A 142 15.62 1.63 -0.24
N PRO A 143 14.34 1.44 0.13
CA PRO A 143 13.25 2.07 -0.59
C PRO A 143 13.33 3.60 -0.51
N PRO A 144 12.74 4.35 -1.45
CA PRO A 144 12.56 5.78 -1.28
C PRO A 144 11.65 6.04 -0.08
N VAL A 145 11.95 7.08 0.69
CA VAL A 145 11.08 7.49 1.80
C VAL A 145 9.83 8.13 1.22
N LYS A 146 8.67 7.51 1.50
CA LYS A 146 7.34 8.02 1.20
C LYS A 146 6.45 7.79 2.42
N THR A 147 5.81 8.84 2.89
CA THR A 147 4.83 8.77 3.98
C THR A 147 3.50 8.19 3.47
N PHE A 148 2.66 7.73 4.39
CA PHE A 148 1.33 7.22 4.04
C PHE A 148 0.51 8.26 3.27
N ASP A 149 0.54 9.53 3.71
CA ASP A 149 -0.23 10.61 3.08
C ASP A 149 0.25 10.94 1.67
N GLU A 150 1.57 10.89 1.43
CA GLU A 150 2.14 11.06 0.08
C GLU A 150 1.68 9.94 -0.85
N ILE A 151 1.72 8.69 -0.39
CA ILE A 151 1.25 7.54 -1.18
C ILE A 151 -0.27 7.64 -1.43
N GLU A 152 -1.04 8.02 -0.42
CA GLU A 152 -2.50 8.19 -0.54
C GLU A 152 -2.85 9.29 -1.55
N ALA A 153 -2.10 10.39 -1.58
CA ALA A 153 -2.25 11.47 -2.54
C ALA A 153 -1.81 11.07 -3.97
N GLU A 154 -0.75 10.28 -4.11
CA GLU A 154 -0.28 9.76 -5.40
C GLU A 154 -1.28 8.78 -6.02
N LEU A 155 -1.88 7.90 -5.21
CA LEU A 155 -2.89 6.94 -5.65
C LEU A 155 -4.24 7.60 -5.93
N ASN A 156 -4.52 8.77 -5.34
CA ASN A 156 -5.76 9.53 -5.52
C ASN A 156 -5.47 10.97 -5.94
N PRO A 157 -4.91 11.18 -7.15
CA PRO A 157 -4.57 12.52 -7.60
C PRO A 157 -5.84 13.40 -7.66
N PRO A 158 -5.74 14.70 -7.30
CA PRO A 158 -6.87 15.59 -7.42
C PRO A 158 -7.36 15.62 -8.87
N PRO A 159 -8.68 15.81 -9.10
CA PRO A 159 -9.19 15.99 -10.45
C PRO A 159 -8.38 17.07 -11.17
N ALA A 160 -7.95 16.79 -12.40
CA ALA A 160 -7.21 17.76 -13.19
C ALA A 160 -7.98 19.09 -13.23
N GLU A 161 -7.31 20.20 -12.90
CA GLU A 161 -7.89 21.53 -13.03
C GLU A 161 -8.18 21.77 -14.52
N ILE A 162 -9.45 21.62 -14.92
CA ILE A 162 -9.89 22.00 -16.25
C ILE A 162 -9.76 23.52 -16.31
N PRO A 163 -8.99 24.10 -17.26
CA PRO A 163 -8.87 25.54 -17.36
C PRO A 163 -10.26 26.14 -17.46
N GLU A 164 -10.57 27.05 -16.53
CA GLU A 164 -11.91 27.63 -16.42
C GLU A 164 -12.42 28.11 -17.79
N PRO A 165 -13.73 28.09 -18.05
CA PRO A 165 -14.31 28.46 -19.35
C PRO A 165 -13.79 29.81 -19.87
N THR A 166 -13.39 30.71 -18.98
CA THR A 166 -12.73 31.99 -19.27
C THR A 166 -11.42 31.83 -20.03
N THR A 167 -10.59 30.84 -19.70
CA THR A 167 -9.32 30.54 -20.37
C THR A 167 -9.55 29.98 -21.77
N ILE A 168 -10.56 29.14 -21.94
CA ILE A 168 -10.99 28.63 -23.26
C ILE A 168 -11.52 29.78 -24.13
N LEU A 169 -12.31 30.69 -23.54
CA LEU A 169 -12.79 31.91 -24.20
C LEU A 169 -11.65 32.84 -24.61
N LEU A 170 -10.62 33.01 -23.77
CA LEU A 170 -9.42 33.80 -24.06
C LEU A 170 -8.62 33.22 -25.24
N LEU A 171 -8.38 31.91 -25.25
CA LEU A 171 -7.68 31.24 -26.35
C LEU A 171 -8.49 31.27 -27.65
N GLY A 172 -9.81 31.02 -27.57
CA GLY A 172 -10.71 31.06 -28.73
C GLY A 172 -10.80 32.45 -29.35
N SER A 173 -10.93 33.49 -28.53
CA SER A 173 -10.99 34.89 -29.00
C SER A 173 -9.65 35.36 -29.58
N GLY A 174 -8.52 34.95 -29.00
CA GLY A 174 -7.19 35.22 -29.54
C GLY A 174 -6.98 34.63 -30.95
N LEU A 175 -7.38 33.37 -31.16
CA LEU A 175 -7.31 32.71 -32.46
C LEU A 175 -8.23 33.35 -33.50
N ALA A 176 -9.46 33.69 -33.11
CA ALA A 176 -10.40 34.39 -33.98
C ALA A 176 -9.87 35.78 -34.39
N GLY A 177 -9.27 36.51 -33.45
CA GLY A 177 -8.63 37.80 -33.71
C GLY A 177 -7.46 37.69 -34.69
N LEU A 178 -6.57 36.71 -34.50
CA LEU A 178 -5.44 36.45 -35.41
C LEU A 178 -5.91 36.07 -36.82
N ALA A 179 -6.93 35.23 -36.94
CA ALA A 179 -7.51 34.86 -38.24
C ALA A 179 -8.12 36.06 -38.97
N ALA A 180 -8.86 36.91 -38.25
CA ALA A 180 -9.43 38.15 -38.79
C ALA A 180 -8.34 39.12 -39.26
N TYR A 181 -7.28 39.30 -38.46
CA TYR A 181 -6.14 40.14 -38.82
C TYR A 181 -5.41 39.65 -40.07
N ALA A 182 -5.11 38.35 -40.15
CA ALA A 182 -4.45 37.75 -41.31
C ALA A 182 -5.28 37.91 -42.60
N ARG A 183 -6.61 37.76 -42.50
CA ARG A 183 -7.52 37.91 -43.64
C ARG A 183 -7.56 39.35 -44.14
N ARG A 184 -7.59 40.33 -43.23
CA ARG A 184 -7.57 41.76 -43.58
C ARG A 184 -6.25 42.16 -44.25
N ARG A 185 -5.12 41.66 -43.75
CA ARG A 185 -3.79 41.95 -44.32
C ARG A 185 -3.63 41.42 -45.76
N ARG A 186 -4.23 40.27 -46.08
CA ARG A 186 -4.24 39.71 -47.45
C ARG A 186 -5.09 40.50 -48.44
N GLN A 187 -6.09 41.26 -47.99
CA GLN A 187 -6.95 42.08 -48.86
C GLN A 187 -6.33 43.44 -49.21
N GLN A 188 -5.28 43.85 -48.51
CA GLN A 188 -4.61 45.14 -48.68
C GLN A 188 -3.29 45.05 -49.47
N ALA A 189 -2.90 43.83 -49.88
CA ALA A 189 -1.76 43.54 -50.74
C ALA A 189 -2.28 43.13 -52.12
#